data_AF-A0A503AGZ6-F1
#
_entry.id   AF-A0A503AGZ6-F1
#
_cell.length_a   1.000
_cell.length_b   1.000
_cell.length_c   1.000
_cell.angle_alpha   90.00
_cell.angle_beta   90.00
_cell.angle_gamma   90.00
#
_symmetry.space_group_name_H-M   'P 1'
#
loop_
_entity.id
_entity.type
_entity.pdbx_description
1 polymer ?
#
loop_
_entity_poly.entity_id
_entity_poly.type
_entity_poly.pdbx_seq_one_letter_code
_entity_poly.pdbx_strand_id
1 'polypeptide(L)'
;MNVCYKCIGDSYLSDEIRTEAKRALCEFCGKRRQACTLDALSQRVRDVLESHYSPHQDEYGADDGQPVVDLILNLLDCEESIAEAVRAHISQTTAWAAHDGGYSDPFGSETCYIERPADIYNFQETWGFFRSEIRSRSRYFSETARHALQEIFGDLTTLTNWSREPVIQTIGTGTKMTASTAGVSPSPRPSSKQFSKSQLRNSARRRQLWPAPDA
;
A
#
# COMPACT_ATOMS: atom_id res chain seq x y z
N MET A 1 8.12 3.20 26.02
CA MET A 1 8.24 3.72 24.65
C MET A 1 6.88 4.13 24.11
N ASN A 2 6.66 5.45 24.00
CA ASN A 2 5.47 6.03 23.37
C ASN A 2 5.86 6.92 22.19
N VAL A 3 5.07 6.85 21.12
CA VAL A 3 5.25 7.63 19.88
C VAL A 3 4.04 8.54 19.68
N CYS A 4 4.26 9.82 19.37
CA CYS A 4 3.15 10.76 19.13
C CYS A 4 2.73 10.84 17.67
N TYR A 5 1.49 11.25 17.42
CA TYR A 5 0.93 11.44 16.09
C TYR A 5 1.74 12.37 15.16
N LYS A 6 2.58 13.27 15.70
CA LYS A 6 3.41 14.20 14.89
C LYS A 6 4.73 13.58 14.44
N CYS A 7 5.15 12.49 15.08
CA CYS A 7 6.36 11.75 14.68
C CYS A 7 6.08 10.74 13.55
N ILE A 8 4.80 10.52 13.25
CA ILE A 8 4.31 9.65 12.19
C ILE A 8 3.74 10.58 11.12
N GLY A 9 4.22 10.46 9.88
CA GLY A 9 3.79 11.28 8.74
C GLY A 9 2.56 10.74 8.04
N ASP A 10 2.24 9.44 8.23
CA ASP A 10 1.03 8.84 7.68
C ASP A 10 -0.24 9.54 8.21
N SER A 11 -1.02 10.12 7.29
CA SER A 11 -2.19 10.93 7.64
C SER A 11 -3.26 10.11 8.36
N TYR A 12 -3.50 8.87 7.92
CA TYR A 12 -4.56 8.03 8.46
C TYR A 12 -4.23 7.62 9.90
N LEU A 13 -3.03 7.08 10.11
CA LEU A 13 -2.54 6.65 11.41
C LEU A 13 -2.37 7.83 12.38
N SER A 14 -1.94 8.99 11.87
CA SER A 14 -1.82 10.20 12.70
C SER A 14 -3.18 10.69 13.21
N ASP A 15 -4.22 10.66 12.38
CA ASP A 15 -5.57 11.06 12.76
C ASP A 15 -6.22 10.07 13.72
N GLU A 16 -6.01 8.77 13.50
CA GLU A 16 -6.49 7.73 14.41
C GLU A 16 -5.84 7.81 15.80
N ILE A 17 -4.52 8.01 15.87
CA ILE A 17 -3.81 8.23 17.15
C ILE A 17 -4.35 9.51 17.81
N ARG A 18 -4.71 10.53 17.04
CA ARG A 18 -5.22 11.78 17.57
C ARG A 18 -6.62 11.62 18.20
N THR A 19 -7.47 10.76 17.67
CA THR A 19 -8.83 10.54 18.17
C THR A 19 -8.88 9.54 19.33
N GLU A 20 -8.13 8.44 19.24
CA GLU A 20 -8.26 7.30 20.16
C GLU A 20 -7.21 7.32 21.29
N ALA A 21 -6.03 7.88 21.05
CA ALA A 21 -4.92 7.73 21.98
C ALA A 21 -4.94 8.74 23.14
N LYS A 22 -4.41 8.31 24.29
CA LYS A 22 -4.27 9.14 25.49
C LYS A 22 -3.08 10.09 25.35
N ARG A 23 -3.10 11.20 26.10
CA ARG A 23 -1.98 12.14 26.17
C ARG A 23 -0.81 11.56 26.98
N ALA A 24 0.29 11.23 26.30
CA ALA A 24 1.52 10.76 26.93
C ALA A 24 2.75 11.56 26.45
N LEU A 25 3.87 11.37 27.15
CA LEU A 25 5.16 11.93 26.75
C LEU A 25 5.73 11.08 25.62
N CYS A 26 6.02 11.69 24.47
CA CYS A 26 6.72 11.02 23.38
C CYS A 26 8.22 10.95 23.72
N GLU A 27 8.80 9.76 23.62
CA GLU A 27 10.21 9.53 23.95
C GLU A 27 11.15 10.01 22.83
N PHE A 28 10.64 10.14 21.60
CA PHE A 28 11.43 10.59 20.44
C PHE A 28 11.49 12.12 20.33
N CYS A 29 10.35 12.80 20.41
CA CYS A 29 10.31 14.27 20.29
C CYS A 29 10.28 15.03 21.63
N GLY A 30 10.19 14.32 22.75
CA GLY A 30 10.15 14.89 24.11
C GLY A 30 8.88 15.67 24.45
N LYS A 31 7.87 15.73 23.56
CA LYS A 31 6.67 16.54 23.72
C LYS A 31 5.49 15.70 24.20
N ARG A 32 4.63 16.29 25.04
CA ARG A 32 3.42 15.65 25.55
C ARG A 32 2.25 15.87 24.59
N ARG A 33 1.77 14.81 23.95
CA ARG A 33 0.72 14.82 22.91
C ARG A 33 -0.10 13.52 22.97
N GLN A 34 -1.15 13.38 22.15
CA GLN A 34 -1.72 12.05 21.90
C GLN A 34 -0.61 11.14 21.35
N ALA A 35 -0.41 10.01 22.02
CA ALA A 35 0.65 9.08 21.71
C ALA A 35 0.18 7.65 21.93
N CYS A 36 0.59 6.77 21.03
CA CYS A 36 0.38 5.34 21.12
C CYS A 36 1.61 4.67 21.76
N THR A 37 1.40 3.47 22.32
CA THR A 37 2.48 2.62 22.80
C THR A 37 3.24 2.04 21.62
N LEU A 38 4.54 1.81 21.78
CA LEU A 38 5.36 1.15 20.76
C LEU A 38 4.81 -0.23 20.40
N ASP A 39 4.26 -0.94 21.38
CA ASP A 39 3.65 -2.26 21.18
C ASP A 39 2.45 -2.23 20.23
N ALA A 40 1.51 -1.29 20.43
CA ALA A 40 0.35 -1.14 19.56
C ALA A 40 0.74 -0.71 18.14
N LEU A 41 1.76 0.16 18.02
CA LEU A 41 2.30 0.56 16.72
C LEU A 41 2.96 -0.62 16.01
N SER A 42 3.76 -1.40 16.73
CA SER A 42 4.49 -2.55 16.21
C SER A 42 3.57 -3.66 15.72
N GLN A 43 2.49 -3.94 16.45
CA GLN A 43 1.48 -4.92 16.02
C GLN A 43 0.84 -4.52 14.69
N ARG A 44 0.43 -3.25 14.54
CA ARG A 44 -0.17 -2.75 13.29
C ARG A 44 0.79 -2.82 12.10
N VAL A 45 2.04 -2.40 12.32
CA VAL A 45 3.07 -2.47 11.28
C VAL A 45 3.32 -3.92 10.87
N ARG A 46 3.41 -4.84 11.84
CA ARG A 46 3.55 -6.27 11.57
C ARG A 46 2.38 -6.80 10.74
N ASP A 47 1.14 -6.49 11.10
CA ASP A 47 -0.04 -6.98 10.40
C ASP A 47 -0.07 -6.53 8.93
N VAL A 48 0.34 -5.28 8.66
CA VAL A 48 0.49 -4.74 7.30
C VAL A 48 1.60 -5.47 6.55
N LEU A 49 2.75 -5.69 7.18
CA LEU A 49 3.88 -6.39 6.58
C LEU A 49 3.54 -7.85 6.24
N GLU A 50 2.89 -8.59 7.14
CA GLU A 50 2.51 -9.99 6.91
C GLU A 50 1.43 -10.14 5.81
N SER A 51 0.56 -9.14 5.68
CA SER A 51 -0.51 -9.13 4.68
C SER A 51 0.02 -8.82 3.28
N HIS A 52 0.83 -7.77 3.16
CA HIS A 52 1.21 -7.19 1.87
C HIS A 52 2.62 -7.52 1.41
N TYR A 53 3.48 -8.05 2.29
CA TYR A 53 4.87 -8.30 1.97
C TYR A 53 5.27 -9.74 2.32
N SER A 54 6.30 -10.22 1.65
CA SER A 54 6.92 -11.52 1.95
C SER A 54 8.41 -11.34 2.14
N PRO A 55 9.02 -12.02 3.14
CA PRO A 55 10.46 -12.02 3.27
C PRO A 55 11.10 -12.61 2.01
N HIS A 56 12.10 -11.91 1.50
CA HIS A 56 12.86 -12.33 0.33
C HIS A 56 14.31 -12.52 0.77
N GLN A 57 14.77 -13.77 0.69
CA GLN A 57 16.18 -14.11 0.82
C GLN A 57 16.59 -14.77 -0.49
N ASP A 58 17.33 -14.04 -1.31
CA ASP A 58 18.07 -14.65 -2.40
C ASP A 58 19.29 -15.39 -1.83
N GLU A 59 19.46 -16.66 -2.21
CA GLU A 59 20.65 -17.48 -1.96
C GLU A 59 21.93 -16.85 -2.57
N TYR A 60 21.79 -15.95 -3.54
CA TYR A 60 22.84 -15.25 -4.28
C TYR A 60 22.86 -13.71 -4.08
N GLY A 61 22.00 -13.15 -3.22
CA GLY A 61 22.05 -11.74 -2.79
C GLY A 61 21.64 -10.67 -3.82
N ALA A 62 20.81 -10.99 -4.81
CA ALA A 62 20.31 -10.05 -5.80
C ALA A 62 19.25 -9.09 -5.21
N ASP A 63 19.73 -7.88 -4.91
CA ASP A 63 19.18 -6.49 -5.00
C ASP A 63 17.67 -6.17 -5.14
N ASP A 64 16.74 -7.12 -5.27
CA ASP A 64 15.32 -6.83 -5.55
C ASP A 64 14.46 -6.66 -4.28
N GLY A 65 15.01 -6.95 -3.11
CA GLY A 65 14.33 -6.78 -1.82
C GLY A 65 14.63 -5.42 -1.17
N GLN A 66 13.62 -4.85 -0.51
CA GLN A 66 13.79 -3.64 0.30
C GLN A 66 14.12 -4.01 1.76
N PRO A 67 15.13 -3.38 2.41
CA PRO A 67 15.40 -3.58 3.83
C PRO A 67 14.17 -3.29 4.69
N VAL A 68 13.93 -4.13 5.71
CA VAL A 68 12.75 -3.99 6.58
C VAL A 68 12.65 -2.62 7.27
N VAL A 69 13.79 -2.02 7.63
CA VAL A 69 13.85 -0.69 8.26
C VAL A 69 13.36 0.39 7.31
N ASP A 70 13.86 0.40 6.08
CA ASP A 70 13.45 1.35 5.05
C ASP A 70 11.98 1.18 4.70
N LEU A 71 11.49 -0.06 4.72
CA LEU A 71 10.09 -0.37 4.46
C LEU A 71 9.18 0.22 5.55
N ILE A 72 9.54 0.03 6.82
CA ILE A 72 8.82 0.61 7.97
C ILE A 72 8.90 2.14 7.95
N LEU A 73 10.05 2.71 7.57
CA LEU A 73 10.25 4.15 7.41
C LEU A 73 9.25 4.72 6.39
N ASN A 74 9.15 4.09 5.22
CA ASN A 74 8.21 4.50 4.17
C ASN A 74 6.74 4.31 4.58
N LEU A 75 6.42 3.21 5.28
CA LEU A 75 5.07 2.92 5.75
C LEU A 75 4.57 3.94 6.78
N LEU A 76 5.44 4.38 7.68
CA LEU A 76 5.07 5.31 8.76
C LEU A 76 5.36 6.78 8.42
N ASP A 77 6.09 7.04 7.34
CA ASP A 77 6.68 8.34 6.99
C ASP A 77 7.32 9.02 8.22
N CYS A 78 8.30 8.32 8.80
CA CYS A 78 8.88 8.68 10.10
C CYS A 78 10.41 8.76 10.05
N GLU A 79 11.02 9.08 11.19
CA GLU A 79 12.47 9.07 11.33
C GLU A 79 13.00 7.63 11.49
N GLU A 80 14.18 7.36 10.95
CA GLU A 80 14.85 6.04 11.01
C GLU A 80 14.96 5.51 12.45
N SER A 81 15.17 6.38 13.44
CA SER A 81 15.23 6.01 14.86
C SER A 81 13.92 5.39 15.38
N ILE A 82 12.77 5.83 14.86
CA ILE A 82 11.45 5.27 15.19
C ILE A 82 11.25 3.95 14.46
N ALA A 83 11.59 3.90 13.18
CA ALA A 83 11.48 2.68 12.37
C ALA A 83 12.31 1.53 12.96
N GLU A 84 13.55 1.80 13.37
CA GLU A 84 14.43 0.82 14.00
C GLU A 84 13.91 0.37 15.38
N ALA A 85 13.35 1.30 16.17
CA ALA A 85 12.73 0.95 17.45
C ALA A 85 11.51 0.03 17.26
N VAL A 86 10.69 0.28 16.23
CA VAL A 86 9.55 -0.58 15.87
C VAL A 86 10.06 -1.94 15.40
N ARG A 87 11.01 -2.01 14.46
CA ARG A 87 11.61 -3.28 14.00
C ARG A 87 12.15 -4.09 15.18
N ALA A 88 12.96 -3.47 16.04
CA ALA A 88 13.58 -4.13 17.18
C ALA A 88 12.53 -4.67 18.17
N HIS A 89 11.42 -3.95 18.38
CA HIS A 89 10.33 -4.41 19.24
C HIS A 89 9.58 -5.61 18.63
N ILE A 90 9.35 -5.59 17.31
CA ILE A 90 8.75 -6.73 16.59
C ILE A 90 9.68 -7.95 16.68
N SER A 91 10.95 -7.80 16.31
CA SER A 91 11.98 -8.85 16.37
C SER A 91 12.09 -9.46 17.77
N GLN A 92 12.13 -8.65 18.83
CA GLN A 92 12.18 -9.16 20.21
C GLN A 92 10.97 -10.04 20.56
N THR A 93 9.80 -9.75 19.98
CA THR A 93 8.56 -10.49 20.26
C THR A 93 8.45 -11.77 19.42
N THR A 94 9.01 -11.79 18.20
CA THR A 94 8.86 -12.90 17.25
C THR A 94 10.09 -13.80 17.13
N ALA A 95 11.28 -13.32 17.48
CA ALA A 95 12.55 -14.03 17.30
C ALA A 95 12.59 -15.38 18.03
N TRP A 96 12.02 -15.46 19.23
CA TRP A 96 11.98 -16.72 19.98
C TRP A 96 11.16 -17.79 19.24
N ALA A 97 9.98 -17.42 18.74
CA ALA A 97 9.11 -18.34 18.00
C ALA A 97 9.73 -18.78 16.66
N ALA A 98 10.43 -17.87 15.98
CA ALA A 98 11.17 -18.19 14.76
C ALA A 98 12.32 -19.18 15.05
N HIS A 99 13.08 -18.93 16.11
CA HIS A 99 14.20 -19.80 16.51
C HIS A 99 13.75 -21.20 16.94
N ASP A 100 12.67 -21.30 17.73
CA ASP A 100 12.08 -22.59 18.13
C ASP A 100 11.58 -23.39 16.92
N GLY A 101 11.07 -22.69 15.90
CA GLY A 101 10.70 -23.27 14.60
C GLY A 101 11.88 -23.59 13.67
N GLY A 102 13.12 -23.29 14.06
CA GLY A 102 14.32 -23.50 13.24
C GLY A 102 14.50 -22.49 12.09
N TYR A 103 13.77 -21.38 12.10
CA TYR A 103 13.86 -20.31 11.10
C TYR A 103 14.73 -19.15 11.58
N SER A 104 15.25 -18.38 10.63
CA SER A 104 15.87 -17.08 10.92
C SER A 104 14.81 -16.08 11.41
N ASP A 105 15.23 -15.11 12.23
CA ASP A 105 14.37 -13.99 12.61
C ASP A 105 13.86 -13.26 11.35
N PRO A 106 12.53 -13.19 11.12
CA PRO A 106 11.95 -12.52 9.95
C PRO A 106 12.18 -11.00 9.94
N PHE A 107 12.45 -10.40 11.11
CA PHE A 107 12.63 -8.96 11.27
C PHE A 107 14.07 -8.60 11.65
N GLY A 108 15.04 -9.45 11.28
CA GLY A 108 16.46 -9.20 11.45
C GLY A 108 16.95 -7.93 10.75
N SER A 109 18.16 -7.45 11.07
CA SER A 109 18.71 -6.25 10.42
C SER A 109 18.93 -6.45 8.92
N GLU A 110 19.32 -7.66 8.54
CA GLU A 110 19.66 -8.03 7.17
C GLU A 110 18.45 -8.57 6.36
N THR A 111 17.24 -8.56 6.94
CA THR A 111 16.07 -9.12 6.26
C THR A 111 15.51 -8.13 5.26
N CYS A 112 15.34 -8.60 4.03
CA CYS A 112 14.69 -7.85 2.97
C CYS A 112 13.28 -8.39 2.71
N TYR A 113 12.38 -7.49 2.31
CA TYR A 113 11.01 -7.79 1.96
C TYR A 113 10.71 -7.37 0.53
N ILE A 114 9.84 -8.14 -0.12
CA ILE A 114 9.24 -7.79 -1.41
C ILE A 114 7.73 -7.67 -1.25
N GLU A 115 7.12 -6.78 -2.04
CA GLU A 115 5.66 -6.68 -2.09
C GLU A 115 5.07 -7.97 -2.66
N ARG A 116 4.08 -8.53 -1.96
CA ARG A 116 3.37 -9.71 -2.42
C ARG A 116 2.53 -9.31 -3.64
N PRO A 117 2.67 -10.00 -4.78
CA PRO A 117 1.80 -9.73 -5.92
C PRO A 117 0.35 -10.00 -5.52
N ALA A 118 -0.57 -9.17 -6.02
CA ALA A 118 -1.99 -9.43 -5.83
C ALA A 118 -2.35 -10.84 -6.32
N ASP A 119 -3.02 -11.63 -5.49
CA ASP A 119 -3.49 -12.95 -5.89
C ASP A 119 -4.65 -12.79 -6.89
N ILE A 120 -4.29 -12.81 -8.17
CA ILE A 120 -5.22 -12.69 -9.29
C ILE A 120 -5.77 -14.04 -9.74
N TYR A 121 -5.36 -15.16 -9.14
CA TYR A 121 -5.67 -16.50 -9.66
C TYR A 121 -7.18 -16.75 -9.66
N ASN A 122 -7.85 -16.51 -8.54
CA ASN A 122 -9.31 -16.70 -8.40
C ASN A 122 -10.09 -15.80 -9.37
N PHE A 123 -9.64 -14.56 -9.57
CA PHE A 123 -10.25 -13.64 -10.53
C PHE A 123 -10.07 -14.11 -11.97
N GLN A 124 -8.88 -14.58 -12.34
CA GLN A 124 -8.60 -15.11 -13.68
C GLN A 124 -9.41 -16.37 -13.97
N GLU A 125 -9.53 -17.28 -12.99
CA GLU A 125 -10.35 -18.48 -13.11
C GLU A 125 -11.83 -18.14 -13.27
N THR A 126 -12.37 -17.26 -12.41
CA THR A 126 -13.77 -16.79 -12.47
C THR A 126 -14.06 -16.11 -13.81
N TRP A 127 -13.14 -15.28 -14.29
CA TRP A 127 -13.23 -14.63 -15.60
C TRP A 127 -13.16 -15.63 -16.77
N GLY A 128 -12.31 -16.65 -16.65
CA GLY A 128 -12.22 -17.76 -17.60
C GLY A 128 -13.54 -18.53 -17.71
N PHE A 129 -14.14 -18.88 -16.57
CA PHE A 129 -15.45 -19.52 -16.51
C PHE A 129 -16.53 -18.64 -17.12
N PHE A 130 -16.59 -17.37 -16.73
CA PHE A 130 -17.51 -16.38 -17.30
C PHE A 130 -17.42 -16.31 -18.83
N ARG A 131 -16.20 -16.20 -19.37
CA ARG A 131 -15.96 -16.15 -20.82
C ARG A 131 -16.40 -17.44 -21.52
N SER A 132 -16.14 -18.60 -20.91
CA SER A 132 -16.53 -19.90 -21.45
C SER A 132 -18.06 -20.06 -21.48
N GLU A 133 -18.75 -19.57 -20.46
CA GLU A 133 -20.22 -19.60 -20.36
C GLU A 133 -20.88 -18.71 -21.40
N ILE A 134 -20.47 -17.45 -21.54
CA ILE A 134 -21.04 -16.54 -22.55
C ILE A 134 -20.83 -17.09 -23.97
N ARG A 135 -19.66 -17.68 -24.24
CA ARG A 135 -19.34 -18.25 -25.55
C ARG A 135 -20.17 -19.50 -25.86
N SER A 136 -20.51 -20.32 -24.86
CA SER A 136 -21.19 -21.60 -25.06
C SER A 136 -22.72 -21.52 -24.89
N ARG A 137 -23.24 -20.55 -24.13
CA ARG A 137 -24.66 -20.48 -23.72
C ARG A 137 -25.36 -19.18 -24.11
N SER A 138 -24.93 -18.53 -25.20
CA SER A 138 -25.37 -17.21 -25.69
C SER A 138 -26.87 -17.02 -26.01
N ARG A 139 -27.74 -17.98 -25.69
CA ARG A 139 -29.20 -17.88 -25.89
C ARG A 139 -30.01 -17.70 -24.62
N TYR A 140 -29.44 -17.93 -23.44
CA TYR A 140 -30.11 -17.69 -22.16
C TYR A 140 -29.19 -16.88 -21.26
N PHE A 141 -29.72 -15.80 -20.68
CA PHE A 141 -29.01 -15.03 -19.66
C PHE A 141 -28.54 -15.99 -18.57
N SER A 142 -27.23 -16.21 -18.49
CA SER A 142 -26.65 -17.07 -17.45
C SER A 142 -26.77 -16.36 -16.11
N GLU A 143 -27.35 -17.05 -15.14
CA GLU A 143 -27.43 -16.60 -13.76
C GLU A 143 -26.04 -16.47 -13.13
N THR A 144 -25.09 -17.32 -13.52
CA THR A 144 -23.69 -17.26 -13.10
C THR A 144 -23.00 -16.02 -13.66
N ALA A 145 -23.24 -15.69 -14.93
CA ALA A 145 -22.73 -14.45 -15.54
C ALA A 145 -23.30 -13.20 -14.86
N ARG A 146 -24.57 -13.25 -14.46
CA ARG A 146 -25.23 -12.18 -13.69
C ARG A 146 -24.58 -11.99 -12.32
N HIS A 147 -24.33 -13.08 -11.60
CA HIS A 147 -23.66 -13.04 -10.29
C HIS A 147 -22.24 -12.48 -10.37
N ALA A 148 -21.43 -12.92 -11.32
CA ALA A 148 -20.07 -12.39 -11.51
C ALA A 148 -20.07 -10.88 -11.82
N LEU A 149 -20.99 -10.41 -12.66
CA LEU A 149 -21.12 -8.98 -12.95
C LEU A 149 -21.62 -8.19 -11.73
N GLN A 150 -22.47 -8.77 -10.88
CA GLN A 150 -22.90 -8.14 -9.64
C GLN A 150 -21.79 -8.06 -8.60
N GLU A 151 -20.93 -9.07 -8.50
CA GLU A 151 -19.77 -9.03 -7.61
C GLU A 151 -18.80 -7.91 -8.01
N ILE A 152 -18.59 -7.70 -9.31
CA ILE A 152 -17.67 -6.68 -9.82
C ILE A 152 -18.29 -5.27 -9.81
N PHE A 153 -19.58 -5.17 -10.16
CA PHE A 153 -20.21 -3.88 -10.48
C PHE A 153 -21.41 -3.51 -9.59
N GLY A 154 -21.88 -4.40 -8.71
CA GLY A 154 -23.09 -4.20 -7.92
C GLY A 154 -23.03 -2.93 -7.06
N ASP A 155 -21.87 -2.69 -6.46
CA ASP A 155 -21.67 -1.57 -5.54
C ASP A 155 -21.47 -0.24 -6.25
N LEU A 156 -21.22 -0.23 -7.57
CA LEU A 156 -21.00 1.00 -8.33
C LEU A 156 -22.18 1.97 -8.25
N THR A 157 -23.40 1.44 -8.07
CA THR A 157 -24.62 2.24 -7.90
C THR A 157 -24.64 3.04 -6.60
N THR A 158 -23.86 2.62 -5.59
CA THR A 158 -23.77 3.26 -4.27
C THR A 158 -22.63 4.26 -4.16
N LEU A 159 -21.68 4.21 -5.10
CA LEU A 159 -20.52 5.09 -5.09
C LEU A 159 -20.90 6.51 -5.52
N THR A 160 -20.39 7.48 -4.76
CA THR A 160 -20.52 8.91 -5.06
C THR A 160 -19.15 9.55 -5.17
N ASN A 161 -19.04 10.59 -5.99
CA ASN A 161 -17.83 11.40 -6.07
C ASN A 161 -17.67 12.28 -4.82
N TRP A 162 -16.56 13.01 -4.72
CA TRP A 162 -16.30 13.96 -3.63
C TRP A 162 -17.38 15.04 -3.46
N SER A 163 -18.14 15.33 -4.52
CA SER A 163 -19.28 16.25 -4.54
C SER A 163 -20.62 15.58 -4.22
N ARG A 164 -20.62 14.31 -3.79
CA ARG A 164 -21.79 13.46 -3.50
C ARG A 164 -22.69 13.16 -4.70
N GLU A 165 -22.19 13.30 -5.92
CA GLU A 165 -22.91 12.92 -7.13
C GLU A 165 -22.66 11.46 -7.46
N PRO A 166 -23.66 10.72 -7.96
CA PRO A 166 -23.50 9.31 -8.31
C PRO A 166 -22.47 9.12 -9.43
N VAL A 167 -21.66 8.06 -9.30
CA VAL A 167 -20.65 7.71 -10.32
C VAL A 167 -21.31 7.17 -11.61
N ILE A 168 -22.53 6.63 -11.51
CA ILE A 168 -23.32 6.17 -12.67
C ILE A 168 -24.28 7.27 -13.12
N GLN A 169 -24.17 7.67 -14.39
CA GLN A 169 -25.11 8.58 -15.04
C GLN A 169 -25.91 7.88 -16.14
N THR A 170 -27.24 7.88 -16.01
CA THR A 170 -28.14 7.34 -17.04
C THR A 170 -28.45 8.42 -18.08
N ILE A 171 -27.93 8.24 -19.30
CA ILE A 171 -28.21 9.15 -20.42
C ILE A 171 -29.45 8.65 -21.17
N GLY A 172 -30.48 9.48 -21.27
CA GLY A 172 -31.70 9.22 -22.04
C GLY A 172 -31.75 10.04 -23.34
N THR A 173 -32.71 9.75 -24.22
CA THR A 173 -32.87 10.39 -25.54
C THR A 173 -33.20 11.89 -25.49
N GLY A 174 -33.55 12.43 -24.32
CA GLY A 174 -33.79 13.86 -24.08
C GLY A 174 -32.71 14.53 -23.22
N THR A 175 -31.69 13.79 -22.75
CA THR A 175 -30.63 14.36 -21.92
C THR A 175 -29.69 15.14 -22.83
N LYS A 176 -29.71 16.48 -22.74
CA LYS A 176 -28.68 17.30 -23.37
C LYS A 176 -27.35 16.88 -22.78
N MET A 177 -26.56 16.14 -23.56
CA MET A 177 -25.13 16.00 -23.31
C MET A 177 -24.57 17.40 -23.37
N THR A 178 -24.41 18.06 -22.23
CA THR A 178 -23.32 19.01 -22.14
C THR A 178 -22.10 18.16 -22.43
N ALA A 179 -21.41 18.46 -23.52
CA ALA A 179 -20.05 18.02 -23.69
C ALA A 179 -19.27 18.65 -22.53
N SER A 180 -19.35 18.02 -21.36
CA SER A 180 -18.25 18.04 -20.43
C SER A 180 -17.15 17.37 -21.21
N THR A 181 -16.39 18.20 -21.92
CA THR A 181 -14.96 17.95 -22.07
C THR A 181 -14.54 17.59 -20.65
N ALA A 182 -14.48 16.30 -20.36
CA ALA A 182 -13.61 15.79 -19.33
C ALA A 182 -12.22 16.15 -19.85
N GLY A 183 -11.88 17.44 -19.71
CA GLY A 183 -10.52 17.78 -19.39
C GLY A 183 -10.22 16.86 -18.23
N VAL A 184 -9.42 15.84 -18.53
CA VAL A 184 -8.45 15.34 -17.57
C VAL A 184 -7.70 16.60 -17.15
N SER A 185 -8.27 17.32 -16.19
CA SER A 185 -7.56 18.30 -15.43
C SER A 185 -6.57 17.42 -14.68
N PRO A 186 -5.27 17.48 -15.00
CA PRO A 186 -4.31 16.83 -14.15
C PRO A 186 -4.61 17.41 -12.77
N SER A 187 -4.74 16.54 -11.77
CA SER A 187 -4.61 16.95 -10.38
C SER A 187 -3.52 18.02 -10.32
N PRO A 188 -3.74 19.19 -9.68
CA PRO A 188 -2.68 20.17 -9.56
C PRO A 188 -1.50 19.44 -8.92
N ARG A 189 -0.43 19.25 -9.71
CA ARG A 189 0.85 18.79 -9.18
C ARG A 189 1.14 19.71 -8.00
N PRO A 190 1.47 19.19 -6.81
CA PRO A 190 2.00 20.04 -5.77
C PRO A 190 3.14 20.85 -6.39
N SER A 191 3.00 22.18 -6.27
CA SER A 191 3.92 23.18 -6.79
C SER A 191 5.36 22.73 -6.49
N SER A 192 6.16 22.60 -7.54
CA SER A 192 7.59 22.25 -7.49
C SER A 192 8.48 23.32 -6.84
N LYS A 193 7.90 24.25 -6.07
CA LYS A 193 8.63 25.19 -5.24
C LYS A 193 8.74 24.70 -3.80
N GLN A 194 9.37 23.53 -3.61
CA GLN A 194 10.05 23.17 -2.36
C GLN A 194 10.90 21.88 -2.52
N PHE A 195 11.59 21.71 -3.66
CA PHE A 195 12.71 20.78 -3.70
C PHE A 195 14.01 21.53 -3.39
N SER A 196 14.52 21.29 -2.18
CA SER A 196 15.87 21.64 -1.77
C SER A 196 16.88 21.07 -2.77
N LYS A 197 17.94 21.83 -3.07
CA LYS A 197 18.98 21.57 -4.09
C LYS A 197 19.87 20.34 -3.82
N SER A 198 19.55 19.48 -2.86
CA SER A 198 20.39 18.32 -2.51
C SER A 198 20.14 17.06 -3.35
N GLN A 199 18.96 16.88 -3.96
CA GLN A 199 18.59 15.61 -4.61
C GLN A 199 18.88 15.49 -6.12
N LEU A 200 19.39 16.54 -6.78
CA LEU A 200 19.67 16.54 -8.22
C LEU A 200 21.04 15.98 -8.63
N ARG A 201 21.84 15.42 -7.70
CA ARG A 201 23.18 14.87 -8.05
C ARG A 201 23.21 13.39 -8.39
N ASN A 202 22.18 12.59 -8.08
CA ASN A 202 22.26 11.13 -8.25
C ASN A 202 21.54 10.56 -9.49
N SER A 203 20.73 11.33 -10.20
CA SER A 203 19.97 10.84 -11.37
C SER A 203 20.70 10.98 -12.72
N ALA A 204 21.89 11.59 -12.75
CA ALA A 204 22.65 11.82 -13.98
C ALA A 204 23.62 10.69 -14.37
N ARG A 205 23.67 9.56 -13.66
CA ARG A 205 24.60 8.43 -13.96
C ARG A 205 23.94 7.14 -14.47
N ARG A 206 22.62 7.10 -14.69
CA ARG A 206 21.90 5.91 -15.22
C ARG A 206 21.29 6.15 -16.60
N ARG A 207 22.07 6.69 -17.55
CA ARG A 207 21.72 6.70 -18.98
C ARG A 207 22.96 6.47 -19.82
N GLN A 208 23.50 5.27 -19.77
CA GLN A 208 24.33 4.66 -20.82
C GLN A 208 24.60 3.22 -20.38
N LEU A 209 24.44 2.28 -21.31
CA LEU A 209 24.67 0.83 -21.25
C LEU A 209 23.38 -0.01 -21.31
N TRP A 210 22.83 -0.10 -22.52
CA TRP A 210 22.18 -1.33 -23.00
C TRP A 210 22.76 -1.61 -24.40
N PRO A 211 23.32 -2.79 -24.69
CA PRO A 211 23.79 -3.12 -26.03
C PRO A 211 22.63 -3.54 -26.93
N ALA A 212 22.72 -3.21 -28.22
CA ALA A 212 21.75 -3.59 -29.24
C ALA A 212 21.77 -5.11 -29.52
N PRO A 213 20.67 -5.71 -29.97
CA PRO A 213 20.64 -7.12 -30.36
C PRO A 213 21.29 -7.31 -31.75
N ASP A 214 22.21 -8.27 -31.84
CA ASP A 214 22.85 -8.68 -33.10
C ASP A 214 21.88 -9.46 -34.01
N ALA A 215 22.15 -9.32 -35.31
CA ALA A 215 21.40 -9.85 -36.45
C ALA A 215 21.54 -11.37 -36.68
#